data_AF-A0A8T4YMF0-F1
#
_entry.id   AF-A0A8T4YMF0-F1
#
_cell.length_a   1.000
_cell.length_b   1.000
_cell.length_c   1.000
_cell.angle_alpha   90.00
_cell.angle_beta   90.00
_cell.angle_gamma   90.00
#
_symmetry.space_group_name_H-M   'P 1'
#
loop_
_entity.id
_entity.type
_entity.pdbx_description
1 polymer ?
#
loop_
_entity_poly.entity_id
_entity_poly.type
_entity_poly.pdbx_seq_one_letter_code
_entity_poly.pdbx_strand_id
1 'polypeptide(L)'
;MSEMASFNLKNVEDMQKVLNVFKDVLPTYLEAEVKKAIKKGEIPEQLAIQVRDMVQNYQSKVMSKELLPDEEILWIHEVEKGIFKKEVIEKWIITNHRIMKVNFETNKAFKIGVLITDVVVMNKHRKSSGSRVGTFTGRGGRGFVGVGVSSTSSKSMTYGDLVFLVAGKEMFRFCGVSDPDGVKRLIDNLKKAIKV
;
A
#
# COMPACT_ATOMS: atom_id res chain seq x y z
N MET A 1 5.76 -13.53 1.74
CA MET A 1 7.00 -12.86 1.29
C MET A 1 8.03 -12.93 2.41
N SER A 2 8.80 -14.01 2.40
CA SER A 2 9.94 -14.32 3.31
C SER A 2 11.25 -14.36 2.50
N GLU A 3 11.32 -13.64 1.38
CA GLU A 3 12.43 -13.72 0.41
C GLU A 3 13.65 -12.86 0.78
N MET A 4 13.56 -12.04 1.84
CA MET A 4 14.70 -11.21 2.29
C MET A 4 15.71 -11.96 3.15
N ALA A 5 15.32 -13.06 3.78
CA ALA A 5 16.25 -13.93 4.51
C ALA A 5 17.27 -14.60 3.57
N SER A 6 17.08 -14.52 2.25
CA SER A 6 17.93 -15.15 1.23
C SER A 6 18.81 -14.20 0.41
N PHE A 7 18.71 -12.87 0.55
CA PHE A 7 19.58 -11.97 -0.22
C PHE A 7 20.96 -11.86 0.42
N ASN A 8 22.00 -12.21 -0.34
CA ASN A 8 23.37 -11.91 0.04
C ASN A 8 23.67 -10.46 -0.36
N LEU A 9 23.43 -9.51 0.54
CA LEU A 9 23.64 -8.08 0.27
C LEU A 9 25.11 -7.69 0.02
N LYS A 10 26.08 -8.60 0.16
CA LYS A 10 27.46 -8.39 -0.31
C LYS A 10 27.59 -8.64 -1.82
N ASN A 11 26.64 -9.34 -2.43
CA ASN A 11 26.54 -9.55 -3.86
C ASN A 11 25.85 -8.34 -4.54
N VAL A 12 26.45 -7.87 -5.63
CA VAL A 12 25.97 -6.70 -6.38
C VAL A 12 24.59 -6.90 -6.99
N GLU A 13 24.29 -8.10 -7.52
CA GLU A 13 22.98 -8.39 -8.13
C GLU A 13 21.87 -8.38 -7.10
N ASP A 14 22.10 -8.98 -5.92
CA ASP A 14 21.12 -8.98 -4.84
C ASP A 14 20.90 -7.58 -4.26
N MET A 15 21.97 -6.80 -4.11
CA MET A 15 21.86 -5.39 -3.72
C MET A 15 21.10 -4.57 -4.78
N GLN A 16 21.30 -4.83 -6.07
CA GLN A 16 20.56 -4.18 -7.15
C GLN A 16 19.06 -4.53 -7.11
N LYS A 17 18.70 -5.79 -6.84
CA LYS A 17 17.30 -6.20 -6.65
C LYS A 17 16.67 -5.47 -5.47
N VAL A 18 17.38 -5.39 -4.35
CA VAL A 18 16.91 -4.67 -3.15
C VAL A 18 16.73 -3.19 -3.45
N LEU A 19 17.70 -2.56 -4.11
CA LEU A 19 17.60 -1.15 -4.52
C LEU A 19 16.38 -0.91 -5.44
N ASN A 20 16.13 -1.80 -6.40
CA ASN A 20 15.00 -1.67 -7.32
C ASN A 20 13.64 -1.66 -6.60
N VAL A 21 13.50 -2.44 -5.53
CA VAL A 21 12.25 -2.54 -4.76
C VAL A 21 12.16 -1.49 -3.65
N PHE A 22 13.25 -1.23 -2.93
CA PHE A 22 13.27 -0.46 -1.70
C PHE A 22 13.89 0.93 -1.83
N LYS A 23 14.16 1.41 -3.05
CA LYS A 23 14.69 2.79 -3.28
C LYS A 23 13.93 3.87 -2.51
N ASP A 24 12.60 3.74 -2.40
CA ASP A 24 11.75 4.75 -1.76
C ASP A 24 11.66 4.58 -0.23
N VAL A 25 12.28 3.51 0.31
CA VAL A 25 12.42 3.25 1.75
C VAL A 25 13.78 3.75 2.25
N LEU A 26 14.80 3.73 1.40
CA LEU A 26 16.15 4.16 1.76
C LEU A 26 16.26 5.70 1.76
N PRO A 27 16.96 6.29 2.74
CA PRO A 27 17.33 7.70 2.68
C PRO A 27 18.17 8.01 1.44
N THR A 28 18.06 9.23 0.92
CA THR A 28 18.73 9.66 -0.31
C THR A 28 20.26 9.50 -0.27
N TYR A 29 20.88 9.74 0.89
CA TYR A 29 22.33 9.55 1.05
C TYR A 29 22.72 8.08 0.89
N LEU A 30 21.94 7.17 1.51
CA LEU A 30 22.21 5.74 1.49
C LEU A 30 21.95 5.17 0.09
N GLU A 31 20.87 5.61 -0.58
CA GLU A 31 20.60 5.27 -1.97
C GLU A 31 21.78 5.65 -2.89
N ALA A 32 22.35 6.85 -2.71
CA ALA A 32 23.48 7.31 -3.48
C ALA A 32 24.76 6.50 -3.21
N GLU A 33 25.01 6.13 -1.95
CA GLU A 33 26.13 5.26 -1.57
C GLU A 33 26.00 3.86 -2.16
N VAL A 34 24.81 3.25 -2.08
CA VAL A 34 24.52 1.95 -2.70
C VAL A 34 24.76 2.00 -4.20
N LYS A 35 24.27 3.04 -4.90
CA LYS A 35 24.53 3.20 -6.35
C LYS A 35 26.01 3.34 -6.67
N LYS A 36 26.79 4.06 -5.84
CA LYS A 36 28.24 4.19 -6.02
C LYS A 36 28.95 2.85 -5.80
N ALA A 37 28.57 2.10 -4.77
CA ALA A 37 29.11 0.79 -4.44
C ALA A 37 28.85 -0.23 -5.56
N ILE A 38 27.61 -0.28 -6.07
CA ILE A 38 27.24 -1.13 -7.22
C ILE A 38 28.08 -0.79 -8.45
N LYS A 39 28.27 0.49 -8.78
CA LYS A 39 29.10 0.92 -9.92
C LYS A 39 30.57 0.52 -9.77
N LYS A 40 31.08 0.48 -8.53
CA LYS A 40 32.44 0.02 -8.23
C LYS A 40 32.56 -1.51 -8.22
N GLY A 41 31.45 -2.24 -8.22
CA GLY A 41 31.42 -3.70 -8.15
C GLY A 41 31.68 -4.27 -6.75
N GLU A 42 31.76 -3.43 -5.72
CA GLU A 42 32.09 -3.83 -4.36
C GLU A 42 31.11 -3.18 -3.37
N ILE A 43 30.46 -4.00 -2.55
CA ILE A 43 29.53 -3.55 -1.51
C ILE A 43 30.21 -3.62 -0.14
N PRO A 44 30.53 -2.48 0.49
CA PRO A 44 31.07 -2.46 1.85
C PRO A 44 30.13 -3.16 2.83
N GLU A 45 30.69 -3.92 3.77
CA GLU A 45 29.89 -4.67 4.75
C GLU A 45 29.00 -3.77 5.61
N GLN A 46 29.52 -2.62 6.06
CA GLN A 46 28.73 -1.66 6.83
C GLN A 46 27.53 -1.12 6.05
N LEU A 47 27.71 -0.88 4.74
CA LEU A 47 26.62 -0.43 3.87
C LEU A 47 25.55 -1.51 3.72
N ALA A 48 25.96 -2.77 3.54
CA ALA A 48 25.05 -3.91 3.45
C ALA A 48 24.25 -4.10 4.75
N ILE A 49 24.88 -3.94 5.92
CA ILE A 49 24.20 -4.00 7.22
C ILE A 49 23.17 -2.88 7.36
N GLN A 50 23.54 -1.63 7.07
CA GLN A 50 22.61 -0.50 7.17
C GLN A 50 21.38 -0.67 6.27
N VAL A 51 21.57 -1.09 5.02
CA VAL A 51 20.46 -1.37 4.10
C VAL A 51 19.60 -2.49 4.63
N ARG A 52 20.20 -3.59 5.14
CA ARG A 52 19.48 -4.71 5.72
C ARG A 52 18.57 -4.26 6.85
N ASP A 53 19.12 -3.52 7.80
CA ASP A 53 18.41 -3.12 9.02
C ASP A 53 17.22 -2.22 8.68
N MET A 54 17.41 -1.27 7.75
CA MET A 54 16.31 -0.41 7.28
C MET A 54 15.20 -1.20 6.58
N VAL A 55 15.58 -2.11 5.69
CA VAL A 55 14.61 -2.93 4.96
C VAL A 55 13.86 -3.86 5.91
N GLN A 56 14.55 -4.50 6.85
CA GLN A 56 13.94 -5.38 7.85
C GLN A 56 12.99 -4.60 8.77
N ASN A 57 13.39 -3.42 9.25
CA ASN A 57 12.53 -2.55 10.04
C ASN A 57 11.28 -2.12 9.25
N TYR A 58 11.44 -1.76 7.98
CA TYR A 58 10.30 -1.43 7.13
C TYR A 58 9.35 -2.63 6.97
N GLN A 59 9.88 -3.80 6.68
CA GLN A 59 9.09 -5.01 6.51
C GLN A 59 8.39 -5.45 7.79
N SER A 60 9.04 -5.34 8.95
CA SER A 60 8.42 -5.68 10.23
C SER A 60 7.20 -4.79 10.51
N LYS A 61 7.29 -3.49 10.18
CA LYS A 61 6.14 -2.57 10.25
C LYS A 61 5.02 -2.96 9.31
N VAL A 62 5.34 -3.30 8.05
CA VAL A 62 4.33 -3.72 7.06
C VAL A 62 3.65 -5.03 7.48
N MET A 63 4.40 -5.98 8.04
CA MET A 63 3.92 -7.32 8.34
C MET A 63 3.32 -7.48 9.74
N SER A 64 3.40 -6.45 10.60
CA SER A 64 2.85 -6.45 11.96
C SER A 64 1.41 -6.96 11.99
N LYS A 65 1.01 -7.75 12.98
CA LYS A 65 -0.35 -8.31 13.02
C LYS A 65 -1.40 -7.21 13.19
N GLU A 66 -1.13 -6.30 14.11
CA GLU A 66 -2.00 -5.19 14.52
C GLU A 66 -1.54 -3.87 13.91
N LEU A 67 -2.39 -2.85 13.98
CA LEU A 67 -2.01 -1.49 13.63
C LEU A 67 -0.97 -1.00 14.63
N LEU A 68 0.11 -0.37 14.14
CA LEU A 68 1.09 0.25 15.02
C LEU A 68 0.53 1.53 15.64
N PRO A 69 1.06 2.00 16.79
CA PRO A 69 0.59 3.22 17.43
C PRO A 69 0.66 4.48 16.55
N ASP A 70 1.61 4.53 15.61
CA ASP A 70 1.82 5.59 14.63
C ASP A 70 1.14 5.31 13.27
N GLU A 71 0.39 4.21 13.16
CA GLU A 71 -0.28 3.80 11.92
C GLU A 71 -1.72 4.32 11.87
N GLU A 72 -2.02 5.15 10.89
CA GLU A 72 -3.34 5.75 10.67
C GLU A 72 -4.04 5.09 9.48
N ILE A 73 -5.32 4.73 9.64
CA ILE A 73 -6.18 4.32 8.52
C ILE A 73 -6.61 5.56 7.75
N LEU A 74 -6.37 5.55 6.44
CA LEU A 74 -6.63 6.67 5.54
C LEU A 74 -7.75 6.37 4.57
N TRP A 75 -7.93 5.09 4.26
CA TRP A 75 -9.03 4.63 3.43
C TRP A 75 -9.42 3.21 3.81
N ILE A 76 -10.72 2.94 3.76
CA ILE A 76 -11.29 1.65 4.10
C ILE A 76 -12.47 1.33 3.18
N HIS A 77 -12.57 0.07 2.78
CA HIS A 77 -13.71 -0.46 2.06
C HIS A 77 -14.04 -1.85 2.58
N GLU A 78 -15.33 -2.11 2.75
CA GLU A 78 -15.85 -3.37 3.25
C GLU A 78 -16.74 -3.98 2.17
N VAL A 79 -16.44 -5.22 1.82
CA VAL A 79 -17.23 -6.03 0.90
C VAL A 79 -18.15 -6.89 1.75
N GLU A 80 -19.45 -6.67 1.60
CA GLU A 80 -20.49 -7.37 2.34
C GLU A 80 -21.16 -8.42 1.45
N LYS A 81 -21.57 -9.54 2.05
CA LYS A 81 -22.38 -10.59 1.43
C LYS A 81 -23.68 -10.78 2.22
N GLY A 82 -24.78 -11.03 1.51
CA GLY A 82 -26.10 -11.24 2.09
C GLY A 82 -27.05 -10.05 1.93
N ILE A 83 -28.36 -10.33 1.83
CA ILE A 83 -29.41 -9.31 1.62
C ILE A 83 -30.03 -8.88 2.96
N PHE A 84 -30.18 -9.81 3.91
CA PHE A 84 -30.85 -9.58 5.21
C PHE A 84 -29.91 -9.56 6.41
N LYS A 85 -28.84 -10.36 6.37
CA LYS A 85 -27.74 -10.34 7.33
C LYS A 85 -26.47 -10.09 6.53
N LYS A 86 -26.05 -8.83 6.48
CA LYS A 86 -24.84 -8.45 5.78
C LYS A 86 -23.64 -8.84 6.61
N GLU A 87 -22.87 -9.77 6.11
CA GLU A 87 -21.61 -10.17 6.73
C GLU A 87 -20.46 -9.59 5.90
N VAL A 88 -19.51 -8.94 6.59
CA VAL A 88 -18.29 -8.45 5.95
C VAL A 88 -17.42 -9.66 5.61
N ILE A 89 -17.29 -9.96 4.33
CA ILE A 89 -16.49 -11.09 3.83
C ILE A 89 -15.07 -10.67 3.50
N GLU A 90 -14.87 -9.38 3.18
CA GLU A 90 -13.56 -8.85 2.84
C GLU A 90 -13.44 -7.39 3.24
N LYS A 91 -12.22 -6.99 3.63
CA LYS A 91 -11.90 -5.63 4.04
C LYS A 91 -10.62 -5.17 3.37
N TRP A 92 -10.69 -4.02 2.73
CA TRP A 92 -9.57 -3.36 2.06
C TRP A 92 -9.20 -2.12 2.85
N ILE A 93 -7.92 -1.97 3.17
CA ILE A 93 -7.45 -0.92 4.07
C ILE A 93 -6.19 -0.31 3.47
N ILE A 94 -6.11 1.01 3.48
CA ILE A 94 -4.88 1.76 3.16
C ILE A 94 -4.52 2.58 4.39
N THR A 95 -3.29 2.41 4.87
CA THR A 95 -2.71 3.18 5.96
C THR A 95 -1.53 4.01 5.46
N ASN A 96 -0.93 4.82 6.33
CA ASN A 96 0.35 5.47 6.06
C ASN A 96 1.53 4.49 5.92
N HIS A 97 1.39 3.23 6.35
CA HIS A 97 2.46 2.23 6.27
C HIS A 97 2.24 1.20 5.17
N ARG A 98 1.01 0.72 4.99
CA ARG A 98 0.71 -0.47 4.19
C ARG A 98 -0.68 -0.45 3.57
N ILE A 99 -0.84 -1.26 2.53
CA ILE A 99 -2.10 -1.57 1.88
C ILE A 99 -2.43 -3.01 2.23
N MET A 100 -3.67 -3.26 2.64
CA MET A 100 -4.12 -4.55 3.14
C MET A 100 -5.40 -5.01 2.46
N LYS A 101 -5.48 -6.32 2.21
CA LYS A 101 -6.68 -7.05 1.77
C LYS A 101 -6.90 -8.21 2.72
N VAL A 102 -7.92 -8.14 3.55
CA VAL A 102 -8.26 -9.17 4.54
C VAL A 102 -9.53 -9.88 4.11
N ASN A 103 -9.43 -11.17 3.81
CA ASN A 103 -10.56 -12.01 3.45
C ASN A 103 -10.93 -12.86 4.66
N PHE A 104 -12.11 -12.62 5.22
CA PHE A 104 -12.58 -13.28 6.45
C PHE A 104 -13.09 -14.69 6.19
N GLU A 105 -13.60 -14.98 4.99
CA GLU A 105 -14.05 -16.33 4.61
C GLU A 105 -12.87 -17.32 4.54
N THR A 106 -11.71 -16.89 4.05
CA THR A 106 -10.50 -17.73 3.90
C THR A 106 -9.47 -17.53 5.02
N ASN A 107 -9.71 -16.58 5.93
CA ASN A 107 -8.76 -16.13 6.95
C ASN A 107 -7.38 -15.75 6.38
N LYS A 108 -7.36 -15.19 5.16
CA LYS A 108 -6.13 -14.76 4.48
C LYS A 108 -6.02 -13.24 4.51
N ALA A 109 -4.83 -12.75 4.81
CA ALA A 109 -4.51 -11.33 4.74
C ALA A 109 -3.32 -11.11 3.80
N PHE A 110 -3.52 -10.27 2.79
CA PHE A 110 -2.44 -9.75 1.96
C PHE A 110 -2.06 -8.38 2.48
N LYS A 111 -0.75 -8.14 2.63
CA LYS A 111 -0.19 -6.88 3.10
C LYS A 111 0.97 -6.49 2.21
N ILE A 112 1.06 -5.21 1.89
CA ILE A 112 2.16 -4.66 1.10
C ILE A 112 2.50 -3.26 1.56
N GLY A 113 3.77 -2.89 1.51
CA GLY A 113 4.21 -1.58 1.98
C GLY A 113 3.86 -0.47 1.01
N VAL A 114 3.35 0.67 1.49
CA VAL A 114 2.92 1.79 0.64
C VAL A 114 4.08 2.31 -0.22
N LEU A 115 5.26 2.52 0.37
CA LEU A 115 6.43 3.08 -0.33
C LEU A 115 6.92 2.21 -1.50
N ILE A 116 6.89 0.90 -1.35
CA ILE A 116 7.38 -0.05 -2.37
C ILE A 116 6.34 -0.41 -3.44
N THR A 117 5.11 0.12 -3.33
CA THR A 117 3.98 -0.29 -4.17
C THR A 117 3.67 0.75 -5.24
N ASP A 118 3.63 0.35 -6.50
CA ASP A 118 3.05 1.16 -7.57
C ASP A 118 1.56 0.83 -7.73
N VAL A 119 0.76 1.84 -8.06
CA VAL A 119 -0.69 1.71 -8.17
C VAL A 119 -1.12 2.07 -9.58
N VAL A 120 -1.83 1.16 -10.24
CA VAL A 120 -2.40 1.37 -11.57
C VAL A 120 -3.91 1.23 -11.49
N VAL A 121 -4.63 2.12 -12.18
CA VAL A 121 -6.09 2.05 -12.30
C VAL A 121 -6.44 1.33 -13.59
N MET A 122 -7.21 0.24 -13.50
CA MET A 122 -7.67 -0.57 -14.64
C MET A 122 -9.19 -0.70 -14.65
N ASN A 123 -9.76 -1.24 -15.74
CA ASN A 123 -11.19 -1.60 -15.87
C ASN A 123 -12.16 -0.47 -15.48
N LYS A 124 -11.78 0.77 -15.81
CA LYS A 124 -12.54 1.96 -15.46
C LYS A 124 -13.84 2.00 -16.26
N HIS A 125 -14.95 2.10 -15.56
CA HIS A 125 -16.27 2.24 -16.16
C HIS A 125 -17.15 3.16 -15.33
N ARG A 126 -18.15 3.74 -15.96
CA ARG A 126 -19.03 4.73 -15.35
C ARG A 126 -20.41 4.11 -15.13
N LYS A 127 -20.92 4.12 -13.90
CA LYS A 127 -22.26 3.63 -13.56
C LYS A 127 -23.14 4.78 -13.05
N SER A 128 -24.35 4.90 -13.61
CA SER A 128 -25.41 5.75 -13.09
C SER A 128 -26.27 4.93 -12.12
N SER A 129 -25.87 4.87 -10.85
CA SER A 129 -26.72 4.28 -9.80
C SER A 129 -26.53 5.05 -8.51
N GLY A 130 -27.63 5.58 -7.95
CA GLY A 130 -27.66 6.27 -6.68
C GLY A 130 -27.54 5.28 -5.52
N SER A 131 -26.34 5.09 -4.99
CA SER A 131 -26.08 4.63 -3.61
C SER A 131 -24.56 4.73 -3.36
N ARG A 132 -24.18 5.41 -2.28
CA ARG A 132 -22.79 5.72 -1.90
C ARG A 132 -22.27 4.67 -0.92
N VAL A 133 -21.05 4.16 -1.10
CA VAL A 133 -20.27 3.56 0.01
C VAL A 133 -18.78 3.88 -0.19
N GLY A 134 -18.24 4.69 0.71
CA GLY A 134 -16.82 5.01 0.82
C GLY A 134 -16.62 6.02 1.95
N THR A 135 -15.88 5.63 3.00
CA THR A 135 -15.62 6.47 4.18
C THR A 135 -14.17 6.93 4.14
N PHE A 136 -13.96 8.24 4.18
CA PHE A 136 -12.64 8.86 4.33
C PHE A 136 -12.50 9.36 5.76
N THR A 137 -11.40 9.01 6.43
CA THR A 137 -11.08 9.51 7.78
C THR A 137 -10.08 10.66 7.67
N GLY A 138 -10.46 11.82 8.21
CA GLY A 138 -9.60 13.01 8.30
C GLY A 138 -8.71 12.99 9.55
N ARG A 139 -7.57 13.67 9.46
CA ARG A 139 -6.53 13.78 10.49
C ARG A 139 -7.02 14.59 11.70
N GLY A 140 -6.95 14.00 12.89
CA GLY A 140 -7.22 14.70 14.15
C GLY A 140 -8.01 13.81 15.12
N GLY A 141 -7.31 13.27 16.12
CA GLY A 141 -7.93 12.51 17.20
C GLY A 141 -9.09 13.29 17.83
N ARG A 142 -10.19 12.57 18.09
CA ARG A 142 -11.51 13.03 18.58
C ARG A 142 -12.47 13.51 17.49
N GLY A 143 -13.25 12.54 17.01
CA GLY A 143 -14.63 12.75 16.58
C GLY A 143 -14.81 13.38 15.20
N PHE A 144 -14.74 12.57 14.15
CA PHE A 144 -15.54 12.78 12.94
C PHE A 144 -15.70 11.46 12.18
N VAL A 145 -16.80 10.73 12.44
CA VAL A 145 -17.30 9.69 11.52
C VAL A 145 -18.09 10.44 10.46
N GLY A 146 -17.38 10.98 9.46
CA GLY A 146 -18.02 11.61 8.31
C GLY A 146 -18.60 10.55 7.39
N VAL A 147 -19.82 10.07 7.67
CA VAL A 147 -20.59 9.34 6.66
C VAL A 147 -21.07 10.37 5.65
N GLY A 148 -20.37 10.50 4.53
CA GLY A 148 -20.86 11.26 3.40
C GLY A 148 -22.04 10.54 2.76
N VAL A 149 -23.23 10.59 3.33
CA VAL A 149 -24.48 10.26 2.62
C VAL A 149 -25.00 11.54 1.98
N SER A 150 -24.92 11.69 0.66
CA SER A 150 -25.79 12.64 -0.06
C SER A 150 -26.84 11.82 -0.78
N SER A 151 -28.06 11.96 -0.30
CA SER A 151 -29.28 11.66 -1.00
C SER A 151 -29.65 12.85 -1.89
N THR A 152 -29.02 13.01 -3.06
CA THR A 152 -29.57 13.87 -4.13
C THR A 152 -28.99 13.58 -5.52
N SER A 153 -29.88 13.29 -6.48
CA SER A 153 -29.80 13.37 -7.95
C SER A 153 -28.60 12.72 -8.67
N SER A 154 -28.90 11.71 -9.50
CA SER A 154 -28.04 10.99 -10.46
C SER A 154 -26.68 11.63 -10.81
N LYS A 155 -25.68 11.48 -9.94
CA LYS A 155 -24.28 11.71 -10.28
C LYS A 155 -23.68 10.40 -10.71
N SER A 156 -23.45 10.27 -12.00
CA SER A 156 -22.83 9.09 -12.57
C SER A 156 -21.39 8.96 -12.03
N MET A 157 -21.12 7.85 -11.34
CA MET A 157 -19.88 7.58 -10.61
C MET A 157 -18.94 6.70 -11.42
N THR A 158 -17.65 6.95 -11.29
CA THR A 158 -16.61 6.14 -11.92
C THR A 158 -16.17 5.05 -10.95
N TYR A 159 -16.17 3.82 -11.44
CA TYR A 159 -15.66 2.64 -10.77
C TYR A 159 -14.47 2.10 -11.55
N GLY A 160 -13.55 1.43 -10.87
CA GLY A 160 -12.44 0.74 -11.53
C GLY A 160 -11.63 -0.07 -10.54
N ASP A 161 -10.66 -0.81 -11.05
CA ASP A 161 -9.80 -1.66 -10.25
C ASP A 161 -8.53 -0.90 -9.88
N LEU A 162 -8.09 -1.01 -8.62
CA LEU A 162 -6.74 -0.60 -8.21
C LEU A 162 -5.85 -1.83 -8.18
N VAL A 163 -4.85 -1.84 -9.05
CA VAL A 163 -3.86 -2.92 -9.15
C VAL A 163 -2.59 -2.47 -8.45
N PHE A 164 -2.14 -3.27 -7.48
CA PHE A 164 -0.94 -3.01 -6.69
C PHE A 164 0.23 -3.83 -7.21
N LEU A 165 1.28 -3.13 -7.62
CA LEU A 165 2.46 -3.70 -8.24
C LEU A 165 3.69 -3.52 -7.34
N VAL A 166 4.61 -4.48 -7.34
CA VAL A 166 5.96 -4.32 -6.79
C VAL A 166 6.95 -4.70 -7.88
N ALA A 167 7.86 -3.78 -8.20
CA ALA A 167 8.83 -3.97 -9.29
C ALA A 167 8.17 -4.48 -10.59
N GLY A 168 7.00 -3.94 -10.94
CA GLY A 168 6.24 -4.30 -12.14
C GLY A 168 5.41 -5.58 -12.05
N LYS A 169 5.50 -6.36 -10.97
CA LYS A 169 4.71 -7.58 -10.77
C LYS A 169 3.44 -7.29 -9.98
N GLU A 170 2.30 -7.77 -10.46
CA GLU A 170 1.02 -7.69 -9.73
C GLU A 170 1.05 -8.54 -8.47
N MET A 171 0.70 -7.90 -7.36
CA MET A 171 0.63 -8.54 -6.04
C MET A 171 -0.81 -8.85 -5.66
N PHE A 172 -1.70 -7.87 -5.77
CA PHE A 172 -3.15 -8.05 -5.66
C PHE A 172 -3.88 -6.81 -6.20
N ARG A 173 -5.21 -6.88 -6.24
CA ARG A 173 -6.07 -5.77 -6.65
C ARG A 173 -7.28 -5.57 -5.74
N PHE A 174 -7.73 -4.33 -5.65
CA PHE A 174 -9.06 -3.94 -5.16
C PHE A 174 -9.97 -3.77 -6.37
N CYS A 175 -11.03 -4.59 -6.48
CA CYS A 175 -11.89 -4.60 -7.65
C CYS A 175 -13.07 -3.63 -7.48
N GLY A 176 -13.46 -2.91 -8.53
CA GLY A 176 -14.68 -2.08 -8.46
C GLY A 176 -14.66 -0.99 -7.39
N VAL A 177 -13.48 -0.42 -7.13
CA VAL A 177 -13.30 0.73 -6.25
C VAL A 177 -14.06 1.93 -6.81
N SER A 178 -14.86 2.57 -5.97
CA SER A 178 -15.49 3.85 -6.27
C SER A 178 -14.45 4.97 -6.25
N ASP A 179 -14.45 5.82 -7.28
CA ASP A 179 -13.45 6.88 -7.48
C ASP A 179 -12.00 6.35 -7.38
N PRO A 180 -11.60 5.41 -8.26
CA PRO A 180 -10.28 4.78 -8.17
C PRO A 180 -9.15 5.80 -8.39
N ASP A 181 -9.38 6.86 -9.17
CA ASP A 181 -8.37 7.92 -9.35
C ASP A 181 -8.15 8.72 -8.07
N GLY A 182 -9.22 9.02 -7.31
CA GLY A 182 -9.12 9.68 -6.01
C GLY A 182 -8.29 8.85 -5.02
N VAL A 183 -8.55 7.55 -4.94
CA VAL A 183 -7.78 6.64 -4.07
C VAL A 183 -6.33 6.50 -4.53
N LYS A 184 -6.07 6.43 -5.84
CA LYS A 184 -4.69 6.46 -6.36
C LYS A 184 -3.96 7.74 -5.96
N ARG A 185 -4.60 8.91 -6.13
CA ARG A 185 -4.01 10.21 -5.74
C ARG A 185 -3.74 10.29 -4.24
N LEU A 186 -4.59 9.71 -3.40
CA LEU A 186 -4.34 9.59 -1.97
C LEU A 186 -3.01 8.84 -1.72
N ILE A 187 -2.82 7.67 -2.33
CA ILE A 187 -1.60 6.89 -2.19
C ILE A 187 -0.36 7.64 -2.73
N ASP A 188 -0.48 8.27 -3.90
CA ASP A 188 0.61 9.07 -4.49
C ASP A 188 1.03 10.22 -3.58
N ASN A 189 0.07 10.90 -2.95
CA ASN A 189 0.33 12.00 -2.02
C ASN A 189 0.95 11.49 -0.71
N LEU A 190 0.54 10.32 -0.22
CA LEU A 190 1.14 9.70 0.97
C LEU A 190 2.60 9.34 0.73
N LYS A 191 2.93 8.74 -0.42
CA LYS A 191 4.31 8.45 -0.80
C LYS A 191 5.18 9.71 -0.78
N LYS A 192 4.66 10.83 -1.31
CA LYS A 192 5.37 12.11 -1.31
C LYS A 192 5.58 12.67 0.10
N ALA A 193 4.58 12.55 0.97
CA ALA A 193 4.65 13.07 2.34
C ALA A 193 5.62 12.28 3.24
N ILE A 194 5.82 10.98 2.96
CA ILE A 194 6.73 10.12 3.73
C ILE A 194 8.17 10.26 3.25
N LYS A 195 8.40 10.50 1.95
CA LYS A 195 9.73 10.60 1.34
C LYS A 195 10.45 11.94 1.59
N VAL A 196 10.12 12.63 2.68
CA VAL A 196 10.75 13.90 3.08
C VAL A 196 12.05 13.64 3.83
#